data_AF-A0A1J5GQA8-F1
#
_entry.id   AF-A0A1J5GQA8-F1
#
_cell.length_a   1.000
_cell.length_b   1.000
_cell.length_c   1.000
_cell.angle_alpha   90.00
_cell.angle_beta   90.00
_cell.angle_gamma   90.00
#
_symmetry.space_group_name_H-M   'P 1'
#
loop_
_entity.id
_entity.type
_entity.pdbx_description
1 polymer ?
#
loop_
_entity_poly.entity_id
_entity_poly.type
_entity_poly.pdbx_seq_one_letter_code
_entity_poly.pdbx_strand_id
1 'polypeptide(L)'
;MVASEAKFTFAELATAQHNLKNLGLYDGEIDGLYGKLSAAAFLQFANALSIDTILDANSRLLTDQLLQIPSVVRHLLDILGEGDRLFLKFTNAQRIFVNMGQADHNYLGFLDRGIYGCQTGKKKSLPNRSFAPSPLLNHLPDYADRLSNLPDGVNVVSYGQVAMLAGTKVRVKFQPYPAIGQIPNIENIGLEFLDKSIENACISIGSVVNGQMLCRWIGRNPLSNVQFWSSTKILPLLYTITAANRADFIQPIANCLVSGSNESGSGRTFLELAERICSYEEEGSMTSNALSAGFKQFATPSALENWLEKITGNQNLAFRGRYGEKPYFEKPTLSSPTGTKILTGEREAHRGDNLISAYDLTRVLSQIAWHRHIPPAQRIPAAQWHSLTSLIRAMGQDTARYVDVAIAALGLPYFISDPVVISKMGFGYSDQRKQTELTYTACIQFIDRLALSDDGLPLPKLRSVNMTLRAVLNLKDSAREALEIDARMAATVTEILRRIVTEELI
;
A
#
# COMPACT_ATOMS: atom_id res chain seq x y z
N MET A 1 -7.87 31.04 -2.91
CA MET A 1 -8.94 30.35 -3.65
C MET A 1 -10.01 30.03 -2.62
N VAL A 2 -11.24 30.49 -2.82
CA VAL A 2 -12.37 30.12 -1.96
C VAL A 2 -12.58 28.62 -2.19
N ALA A 3 -12.64 27.81 -1.12
CA ALA A 3 -13.06 26.41 -1.21
C ALA A 3 -14.30 26.34 -2.10
N SER A 4 -14.39 25.32 -2.96
CA SER A 4 -15.60 25.11 -3.75
C SER A 4 -16.80 25.18 -2.80
N GLU A 5 -17.88 25.90 -3.15
CA GLU A 5 -19.10 25.88 -2.36
C GLU A 5 -19.54 24.42 -2.27
N ALA A 6 -19.18 23.76 -1.18
CA ALA A 6 -19.60 22.40 -0.93
C ALA A 6 -21.12 22.41 -0.96
N LYS A 7 -21.70 21.68 -1.91
CA LYS A 7 -23.14 21.64 -2.14
C LYS A 7 -23.78 20.84 -1.00
N PHE A 8 -23.93 21.47 0.15
CA PHE A 8 -24.74 20.96 1.24
C PHE A 8 -26.20 21.30 0.97
N THR A 9 -27.10 20.37 1.23
CA THR A 9 -28.49 20.74 1.47
C THR A 9 -28.61 21.45 2.82
N PHE A 10 -29.67 22.25 2.98
CA PHE A 10 -29.96 22.94 4.25
C PHE A 10 -29.98 21.97 5.44
N ALA A 11 -30.63 20.81 5.27
CA ALA A 11 -30.77 19.81 6.32
C ALA A 11 -29.44 19.13 6.67
N GLU A 12 -28.62 18.78 5.67
CA GLU A 12 -27.29 18.22 5.91
C GLU A 12 -26.41 19.21 6.67
N LEU A 13 -26.41 20.49 6.27
CA LEU A 13 -25.57 21.48 6.91
C LEU A 13 -26.02 21.81 8.33
N ALA A 14 -27.33 21.94 8.57
CA ALA A 14 -27.85 22.15 9.92
C ALA A 14 -27.48 20.97 10.86
N THR A 15 -27.57 19.74 10.35
CA THR A 15 -27.13 18.53 11.08
C THR A 15 -25.63 18.56 11.36
N ALA A 16 -24.82 18.93 10.37
CA ALA A 16 -23.37 19.03 10.54
C ALA A 16 -22.98 20.13 11.55
N GLN A 17 -23.58 21.32 11.46
CA GLN A 17 -23.40 22.41 12.42
C GLN A 17 -23.75 21.98 13.85
N HIS A 18 -24.88 21.26 14.03
CA HIS A 18 -25.28 20.73 15.32
C HIS A 18 -24.21 19.79 15.91
N ASN A 19 -23.74 18.83 15.11
CA ASN A 19 -22.74 17.87 15.57
C ASN A 19 -21.37 18.52 15.83
N LEU A 20 -20.95 19.46 14.97
CA LEU A 20 -19.73 20.25 15.17
C LEU A 20 -19.80 21.12 16.43
N LYS A 21 -20.98 21.67 16.75
CA LYS A 21 -21.23 22.43 18.00
C LYS A 21 -21.10 21.53 19.22
N ASN A 22 -21.67 20.33 19.17
CA ASN A 22 -21.56 19.34 20.25
C ASN A 22 -20.12 18.81 20.45
N LEU A 23 -19.29 18.84 19.41
CA LEU A 23 -17.86 18.58 19.49
C LEU A 23 -17.05 19.77 20.01
N GLY A 24 -17.67 20.94 20.21
CA GLY A 24 -16.98 22.17 20.62
C GLY A 24 -16.16 22.82 19.51
N LEU A 25 -16.46 22.53 18.24
CA LEU A 25 -15.73 23.05 17.07
C LEU A 25 -16.49 24.18 16.36
N TYR A 26 -17.75 24.43 16.71
CA TYR A 26 -18.62 25.43 16.09
C TYR A 26 -19.39 26.25 17.12
N ASP A 27 -19.18 27.57 17.10
CA ASP A 27 -19.76 28.51 18.07
C ASP A 27 -20.93 29.34 17.50
N GLY A 28 -21.34 29.09 16.25
CA GLY A 28 -22.42 29.83 15.59
C GLY A 28 -23.83 29.32 15.91
N GLU A 29 -24.83 29.98 15.31
CA GLU A 29 -26.22 29.52 15.29
C GLU A 29 -26.40 28.38 14.29
N ILE A 30 -27.27 27.41 14.59
CA ILE A 30 -27.59 26.31 13.68
C ILE A 30 -28.65 26.82 12.70
N ASP A 31 -28.20 27.39 11.59
CA ASP A 31 -29.04 28.06 10.60
C ASP A 31 -29.07 27.36 9.24
N GLY A 32 -28.31 26.28 9.07
CA GLY A 32 -28.22 25.56 7.79
C GLY A 32 -27.57 26.37 6.67
N LEU A 33 -26.87 27.47 6.99
CA LEU A 33 -26.20 28.34 6.03
C LEU A 33 -24.67 28.20 6.12
N TYR A 34 -24.02 28.04 4.96
CA TYR A 34 -22.57 27.92 4.94
C TYR A 34 -21.93 29.30 4.99
N GLY A 35 -21.13 29.54 6.03
CA GLY A 35 -20.45 30.81 6.25
C GLY A 35 -19.07 30.63 6.91
N LYS A 36 -18.45 31.75 7.30
CA LYS A 36 -17.09 31.77 7.86
C LYS A 36 -16.92 30.86 9.08
N LEU A 37 -17.92 30.81 9.97
CA LEU A 37 -17.90 29.96 11.17
C LEU A 37 -17.98 28.47 10.80
N SER A 38 -18.83 28.10 9.84
CA SER A 38 -18.96 26.72 9.38
C SER A 38 -17.66 26.26 8.71
N ALA A 39 -17.06 27.10 7.86
CA ALA A 39 -15.77 26.83 7.24
C ALA A 39 -14.64 26.61 8.26
N ALA A 40 -14.57 27.46 9.29
CA ALA A 40 -13.61 27.30 10.38
C ALA A 40 -13.83 26.00 11.16
N ALA A 41 -15.08 25.64 11.45
CA ALA A 41 -15.42 24.41 12.16
C ALA A 41 -15.06 23.14 11.36
N PHE A 42 -15.36 23.10 10.06
CA PHE A 42 -14.95 21.98 9.21
C PHE A 42 -13.42 21.85 9.09
N LEU A 43 -12.70 22.97 9.03
CA LEU A 43 -11.24 22.95 9.04
C LEU A 43 -10.71 22.38 10.36
N GLN A 44 -11.26 22.80 11.50
CA GLN A 44 -10.89 22.24 12.80
C GLN A 44 -11.23 20.75 12.86
N PHE A 45 -12.40 20.35 12.37
CA PHE A 45 -12.81 18.95 12.30
C PHE A 45 -11.87 18.11 11.43
N ALA A 46 -11.48 18.59 10.25
CA ALA A 46 -10.52 17.91 9.38
C ALA A 46 -9.15 17.69 10.08
N ASN A 47 -8.72 18.67 10.88
CA ASN A 47 -7.48 18.57 11.67
C ASN A 47 -7.64 17.63 12.87
N ALA A 48 -8.80 17.65 13.53
CA ALA A 48 -9.13 16.84 14.70
C ALA A 48 -9.47 15.39 14.34
N LEU A 49 -9.82 15.10 13.08
CA LEU A 49 -10.14 13.76 12.62
C LEU A 49 -8.94 12.84 12.88
N SER A 50 -9.09 12.02 13.92
CA SER A 50 -7.96 11.37 14.53
C SER A 50 -7.48 10.19 13.69
N ILE A 51 -6.15 10.08 13.57
CA ILE A 51 -5.48 8.95 12.93
C ILE A 51 -5.47 7.72 13.86
N ASP A 52 -5.66 7.94 15.15
CA ASP A 52 -5.82 6.91 16.18
C ASP A 52 -7.00 7.24 17.07
N THR A 53 -7.88 6.29 17.31
CA THR A 53 -9.25 6.46 17.86
C THR A 53 -9.33 6.92 19.32
N ILE A 54 -8.46 7.82 19.77
CA ILE A 54 -8.45 8.43 21.10
C ILE A 54 -9.48 9.55 21.16
N LEU A 55 -10.74 9.19 20.95
CA LEU A 55 -11.90 10.02 21.22
C LEU A 55 -12.70 9.33 22.34
N ASP A 56 -13.27 10.11 23.25
CA ASP A 56 -14.28 9.57 24.16
C ASP A 56 -15.48 9.03 23.35
N ALA A 57 -16.29 8.18 23.97
CA ALA A 57 -17.38 7.49 23.29
C ALA A 57 -18.37 8.44 22.60
N ASN A 58 -18.63 9.62 23.20
CA ASN A 58 -19.56 10.59 22.63
C ASN A 58 -18.92 11.33 21.44
N SER A 59 -17.69 11.80 21.59
CA SER A 59 -16.96 12.43 20.48
C SER A 59 -16.79 11.49 19.29
N ARG A 60 -16.60 10.19 19.55
CA ARG A 60 -16.56 9.16 18.51
C ARG A 60 -17.90 9.03 17.80
N LEU A 61 -19.00 8.92 18.54
CA LEU A 61 -20.34 8.84 17.95
C LEU A 61 -20.66 10.06 17.06
N LEU A 62 -20.36 11.27 17.54
CA LEU A 62 -20.59 12.50 16.78
C LEU A 62 -19.72 12.57 15.51
N THR A 63 -18.46 12.11 15.62
CA THR A 63 -17.55 11.98 14.47
C THR A 63 -18.11 10.99 13.44
N ASP A 64 -18.60 9.84 13.90
CA ASP A 64 -19.21 8.82 13.05
C ASP A 64 -20.47 9.34 12.35
N GLN A 65 -21.32 10.10 13.05
CA GLN A 65 -22.50 10.75 12.46
C GLN A 65 -22.13 11.78 11.39
N LEU A 66 -21.08 12.58 11.62
CA LEU A 66 -20.58 13.54 10.63
C LEU A 66 -20.02 12.82 9.40
N LEU A 67 -19.24 11.75 9.59
CA LEU A 67 -18.61 11.01 8.49
C LEU A 67 -19.57 10.10 7.71
N GLN A 68 -20.82 9.93 8.16
CA GLN A 68 -21.87 9.28 7.37
C GLN A 68 -22.55 10.23 6.38
N ILE A 69 -22.31 11.54 6.47
CA ILE A 69 -22.89 12.54 5.56
C ILE A 69 -21.97 12.69 4.33
N PRO A 70 -22.41 12.31 3.10
CA PRO A 70 -21.54 12.33 1.92
C PRO A 70 -20.99 13.71 1.57
N SER A 71 -21.80 14.76 1.74
CA SER A 71 -21.39 16.16 1.50
C SER A 71 -20.30 16.62 2.48
N VAL A 72 -20.34 16.15 3.73
CA VAL A 72 -19.26 16.40 4.72
C VAL A 72 -17.96 15.79 4.26
N VAL A 73 -17.96 14.50 3.88
CA VAL A 73 -16.71 13.83 3.47
C VAL A 73 -16.15 14.40 2.17
N ARG A 74 -17.00 14.73 1.18
CA ARG A 74 -16.53 15.46 -0.01
C ARG A 74 -15.89 16.80 0.35
N HIS A 75 -16.49 17.56 1.26
CA HIS A 75 -15.90 18.80 1.72
C HIS A 75 -14.57 18.60 2.48
N LEU A 76 -14.44 17.52 3.26
CA LEU A 76 -13.16 17.15 3.89
C LEU A 76 -12.08 16.86 2.86
N LEU A 77 -12.40 16.14 1.78
CA LEU A 77 -11.46 15.87 0.70
C LEU A 77 -10.98 17.17 0.03
N ASP A 78 -11.87 18.15 -0.14
CA ASP A 78 -11.49 19.48 -0.65
C ASP A 78 -10.58 20.22 0.33
N ILE A 79 -10.94 20.30 1.61
CA ILE A 79 -10.16 20.97 2.67
C ILE A 79 -8.75 20.40 2.78
N LEU A 80 -8.61 19.07 2.69
CA LEU A 80 -7.33 18.39 2.81
C LEU A 80 -6.47 18.56 1.56
N GLY A 81 -7.07 18.79 0.39
CA GLY A 81 -6.36 19.11 -0.86
C GLY A 81 -5.76 20.51 -0.91
N GLU A 82 -6.02 21.38 0.08
CA GLU A 82 -5.47 22.73 0.16
C GLU A 82 -4.04 22.76 0.75
N GLY A 83 -3.03 22.42 -0.05
CA GLY A 83 -1.60 22.63 0.27
C GLY A 83 -0.99 21.62 1.26
N ASP A 84 0.05 22.03 2.01
CA ASP A 84 0.89 21.16 2.87
C ASP A 84 0.22 20.63 4.15
N ARG A 85 -1.11 20.71 4.27
CA ARG A 85 -1.86 20.39 5.50
C ARG A 85 -1.69 18.96 5.97
N LEU A 86 -1.73 18.00 5.05
CA LEU A 86 -1.56 16.58 5.37
C LEU A 86 -0.20 16.34 6.04
N PHE A 87 0.87 16.93 5.51
CA PHE A 87 2.20 16.76 6.10
C PHE A 87 2.27 17.31 7.53
N LEU A 88 1.69 18.48 7.80
CA LEU A 88 1.63 19.03 9.15
C LEU A 88 0.81 18.14 10.08
N LYS A 89 -0.34 17.62 9.62
CA LYS A 89 -1.19 16.70 10.38
C LYS A 89 -0.40 15.44 10.80
N PHE A 90 0.28 14.79 9.86
CA PHE A 90 1.06 13.59 10.15
C PHE A 90 2.31 13.86 10.99
N THR A 91 2.95 15.01 10.82
CA THR A 91 4.07 15.43 11.68
C THR A 91 3.64 15.64 13.12
N ASN A 92 2.47 16.26 13.33
CA ASN A 92 1.91 16.46 14.66
C ASN A 92 1.50 15.14 15.31
N ALA A 93 0.86 14.24 14.56
CA ALA A 93 0.53 12.90 15.04
C ALA A 93 1.79 12.11 15.43
N GLN A 94 2.84 12.14 14.60
CA GLN A 94 4.12 11.49 14.92
C GLN A 94 4.74 12.05 16.21
N ARG A 95 4.69 13.37 16.40
CA ARG A 95 5.15 14.02 17.65
C ARG A 95 4.35 13.55 18.87
N ILE A 96 3.04 13.41 18.74
CA ILE A 96 2.18 12.89 19.81
C ILE A 96 2.58 11.45 20.15
N PHE A 97 2.77 10.58 19.15
CA PHE A 97 3.21 9.19 19.40
C PHE A 97 4.54 9.12 20.13
N VAL A 98 5.51 9.97 19.75
CA VAL A 98 6.81 10.03 20.44
C VAL A 98 6.65 10.50 21.88
N ASN A 99 5.89 11.58 22.12
CA ASN A 99 5.65 12.11 23.46
C ASN A 99 4.92 11.12 24.37
N MET A 100 4.06 10.27 23.81
CA MET A 100 3.34 9.22 24.54
C MET A 100 4.18 7.94 24.72
N GLY A 101 5.43 7.90 24.22
CA GLY A 101 6.27 6.71 24.24
C GLY A 101 5.75 5.56 23.37
N GLN A 102 4.93 5.88 22.37
CA GLN A 102 4.40 4.92 21.41
C GLN A 102 5.34 4.70 20.22
N ALA A 103 6.12 5.70 19.83
CA ALA A 103 7.05 5.63 18.71
C ALA A 103 8.43 6.21 19.05
N ASP A 104 9.46 5.73 18.35
CA ASP A 104 10.80 6.30 18.34
C ASP A 104 11.43 6.09 16.94
N HIS A 105 12.74 6.34 16.79
CA HIS A 105 13.43 6.19 15.51
C HIS A 105 13.63 4.73 15.05
N ASN A 106 13.39 3.74 15.92
CA ASN A 106 13.47 2.31 15.61
C ASN A 106 12.09 1.67 15.44
N TYR A 107 11.05 2.27 16.03
CA TYR A 107 9.66 1.81 15.98
C TYR A 107 8.76 2.99 15.64
N LEU A 108 8.53 3.16 14.36
CA LEU A 108 7.84 4.31 13.81
C LEU A 108 6.33 4.24 14.05
N GLY A 109 5.65 5.37 13.83
CA GLY A 109 4.26 5.54 14.24
C GLY A 109 3.28 4.94 13.24
N PHE A 110 3.56 5.07 11.94
CA PHE A 110 2.68 4.59 10.87
C PHE A 110 3.20 3.29 10.23
N LEU A 111 4.53 3.15 10.17
CA LEU A 111 5.20 2.02 9.53
C LEU A 111 5.15 0.72 10.34
N ASP A 112 5.28 0.79 11.68
CA ASP A 112 5.46 -0.40 12.53
C ASP A 112 4.19 -0.79 13.30
N ARG A 113 3.01 -0.53 12.73
CA ARG A 113 1.72 -0.74 13.43
C ARG A 113 1.28 -2.21 13.43
N GLY A 114 1.64 -2.97 12.40
CA GLY A 114 1.26 -4.38 12.26
C GLY A 114 -0.25 -4.57 12.07
N ILE A 115 -0.66 -5.65 11.40
CA ILE A 115 -2.09 -5.89 11.17
C ILE A 115 -2.86 -6.21 12.47
N TYR A 116 -2.20 -6.87 13.42
CA TYR A 116 -2.76 -7.20 14.74
C TYR A 116 -2.56 -6.09 15.78
N GLY A 117 -1.96 -4.95 15.39
CA GLY A 117 -1.63 -3.88 16.32
C GLY A 117 -0.49 -4.24 17.28
N CYS A 118 -0.38 -3.47 18.35
CA CYS A 118 0.60 -3.68 19.41
C CYS A 118 -0.09 -3.49 20.78
N GLN A 119 0.05 -4.46 21.67
CA GLN A 119 -0.44 -4.32 23.05
C GLN A 119 0.63 -3.69 23.94
N THR A 120 0.20 -2.85 24.89
CA THR A 120 1.07 -2.24 25.91
C THR A 120 1.94 -3.30 26.58
N GLY A 121 3.23 -2.99 26.77
CA GLY A 121 4.20 -3.89 27.40
C GLY A 121 4.76 -4.99 26.49
N LYS A 122 4.17 -5.26 25.32
CA LYS A 122 4.69 -6.30 24.39
C LYS A 122 6.08 -5.94 23.86
N LYS A 123 6.36 -4.64 23.67
CA LYS A 123 7.66 -4.17 23.20
C LYS A 123 8.50 -3.64 24.35
N LYS A 124 9.50 -4.42 24.79
CA LYS A 124 10.36 -4.07 25.94
C LYS A 124 11.03 -2.69 25.82
N SER A 125 11.45 -2.29 24.61
CA SER A 125 12.08 -0.99 24.36
C SER A 125 11.11 0.18 24.34
N LEU A 126 9.81 -0.07 24.15
CA LEU A 126 8.73 0.92 24.16
C LEU A 126 7.52 0.37 24.92
N PRO A 127 7.60 0.30 26.27
CA PRO A 127 6.56 -0.34 27.08
C PRO A 127 5.19 0.34 26.95
N ASN A 128 5.14 1.62 26.61
CA ASN A 128 3.89 2.38 26.41
C ASN A 128 3.31 2.23 25.01
N ARG A 129 4.00 1.55 24.07
CA ARG A 129 3.51 1.36 22.70
C ARG A 129 2.23 0.54 22.71
N SER A 130 1.17 1.15 22.20
CA SER A 130 -0.14 0.56 22.07
C SER A 130 -0.80 1.08 20.80
N PHE A 131 -1.05 0.17 19.86
CA PHE A 131 -1.74 0.46 18.61
C PHE A 131 -2.87 -0.55 18.44
N ALA A 132 -4.06 -0.08 18.07
CA ALA A 132 -5.16 -0.95 17.71
C ALA A 132 -4.81 -1.80 16.47
N PRO A 133 -5.41 -2.99 16.32
CA PRO A 133 -5.36 -3.74 15.07
C PRO A 133 -5.84 -2.91 13.89
N SER A 134 -5.39 -3.28 12.69
CA SER A 134 -5.87 -2.68 11.45
C SER A 134 -7.40 -2.78 11.38
N PRO A 135 -8.12 -1.70 11.01
CA PRO A 135 -9.55 -1.79 10.73
C PRO A 135 -9.85 -2.73 9.56
N LEU A 136 -8.83 -3.05 8.74
CA LEU A 136 -8.94 -3.95 7.60
C LEU A 136 -8.63 -5.41 7.93
N LEU A 137 -8.29 -5.75 9.18
CA LEU A 137 -7.89 -7.10 9.57
C LEU A 137 -8.92 -8.17 9.18
N ASN A 138 -10.20 -7.90 9.44
CA ASN A 138 -11.30 -8.85 9.15
C ASN A 138 -11.55 -9.04 7.65
N HIS A 139 -10.98 -8.19 6.80
CA HIS A 139 -11.13 -8.26 5.35
C HIS A 139 -10.04 -9.12 4.68
N LEU A 140 -8.94 -9.41 5.39
CA LEU A 140 -7.80 -10.13 4.83
C LEU A 140 -8.14 -11.50 4.21
N PRO A 141 -9.02 -12.33 4.80
CA PRO A 141 -9.43 -13.59 4.17
C PRO A 141 -10.07 -13.42 2.78
N ASP A 142 -10.73 -12.29 2.53
CA ASP A 142 -11.47 -12.02 1.28
C ASP A 142 -10.60 -11.36 0.20
N TYR A 143 -9.35 -10.99 0.50
CA TYR A 143 -8.52 -10.19 -0.41
C TYR A 143 -8.32 -10.87 -1.77
N ALA A 144 -8.05 -12.17 -1.78
CA ALA A 144 -7.92 -12.91 -3.03
C ALA A 144 -9.24 -12.90 -3.82
N ASP A 145 -10.36 -13.24 -3.17
CA ASP A 145 -11.65 -13.31 -3.85
C ASP A 145 -12.03 -11.95 -4.46
N ARG A 146 -11.84 -10.86 -3.72
CA ARG A 146 -12.08 -9.48 -4.21
C ARG A 146 -11.15 -9.09 -5.36
N LEU A 147 -9.87 -9.44 -5.31
CA LEU A 147 -8.95 -9.22 -6.43
C LEU A 147 -9.30 -10.09 -7.65
N SER A 148 -10.02 -11.18 -7.47
CA SER A 148 -10.46 -12.04 -8.57
C SER A 148 -11.80 -11.63 -9.21
N ASN A 149 -12.50 -10.67 -8.61
CA ASN A 149 -13.79 -10.16 -9.07
C ASN A 149 -13.63 -8.85 -9.86
N LEU A 150 -14.54 -8.64 -10.82
CA LEU A 150 -14.66 -7.43 -11.63
C LEU A 150 -15.95 -6.67 -11.29
N PRO A 151 -16.00 -5.35 -11.55
CA PRO A 151 -17.25 -4.61 -11.48
C PRO A 151 -18.23 -5.15 -12.54
N ASP A 152 -19.52 -5.14 -12.22
CA ASP A 152 -20.58 -5.63 -13.12
C ASP A 152 -20.92 -4.63 -14.25
N GLY A 153 -20.44 -3.39 -14.15
CA GLY A 153 -20.69 -2.32 -15.09
C GLY A 153 -22.08 -1.69 -14.95
N VAL A 154 -22.88 -2.10 -13.97
CA VAL A 154 -24.25 -1.64 -13.73
C VAL A 154 -24.38 -1.06 -12.31
N ASN A 155 -24.12 -1.87 -11.28
CA ASN A 155 -24.17 -1.45 -9.88
C ASN A 155 -22.82 -0.92 -9.40
N VAL A 156 -21.73 -1.40 -10.00
CA VAL A 156 -20.38 -0.90 -9.79
C VAL A 156 -19.74 -0.67 -11.15
N VAL A 157 -19.18 0.51 -11.37
CA VAL A 157 -18.49 0.86 -12.62
C VAL A 157 -16.99 1.02 -12.40
N SER A 158 -16.26 1.30 -13.48
CA SER A 158 -14.86 1.75 -13.43
C SER A 158 -14.73 3.09 -14.19
N TYR A 159 -13.52 3.60 -14.38
CA TYR A 159 -13.26 4.82 -15.14
C TYR A 159 -13.67 4.75 -16.62
N GLY A 160 -13.73 3.55 -17.19
CA GLY A 160 -13.88 3.35 -18.62
C GLY A 160 -12.56 3.56 -19.37
N GLN A 161 -12.61 3.52 -20.70
CA GLN A 161 -11.40 3.66 -21.51
C GLN A 161 -10.84 5.09 -21.50
N VAL A 162 -11.72 6.07 -21.37
CA VAL A 162 -11.37 7.49 -21.36
C VAL A 162 -12.12 8.16 -20.23
N ALA A 163 -11.42 8.95 -19.43
CA ALA A 163 -11.99 9.71 -18.32
C ALA A 163 -11.47 11.14 -18.32
N MET A 164 -12.15 12.03 -17.58
CA MET A 164 -11.76 13.43 -17.41
C MET A 164 -11.11 13.60 -16.04
N LEU A 165 -9.97 14.27 -15.95
CA LEU A 165 -9.44 14.66 -14.65
C LEU A 165 -10.38 15.70 -14.02
N ALA A 166 -10.78 15.45 -12.77
CA ALA A 166 -11.71 16.32 -12.05
C ALA A 166 -11.20 17.76 -11.99
N GLY A 167 -12.13 18.71 -12.17
CA GLY A 167 -11.81 20.14 -12.17
C GLY A 167 -11.03 20.63 -13.39
N THR A 168 -10.82 19.80 -14.42
CA THR A 168 -10.06 20.17 -15.62
C THR A 168 -10.78 19.81 -16.93
N LYS A 169 -10.18 20.20 -18.07
CA LYS A 169 -10.57 19.74 -19.42
C LYS A 169 -9.67 18.62 -19.96
N VAL A 170 -8.82 18.04 -19.12
CA VAL A 170 -7.83 17.04 -19.54
C VAL A 170 -8.50 15.67 -19.63
N ARG A 171 -8.44 15.07 -20.83
CA ARG A 171 -8.84 13.69 -21.08
C ARG A 171 -7.67 12.75 -20.86
N VAL A 172 -7.88 11.72 -20.07
CA VAL A 172 -6.93 10.62 -19.87
C VAL A 172 -7.43 9.37 -20.57
N LYS A 173 -6.51 8.56 -21.11
CA LYS A 173 -6.84 7.32 -21.80
C LYS A 173 -6.13 6.15 -21.14
N PHE A 174 -6.91 5.18 -20.67
CA PHE A 174 -6.40 3.91 -20.19
C PHE A 174 -6.02 3.04 -21.40
N GLN A 175 -4.83 2.44 -21.33
CA GLN A 175 -4.27 1.61 -22.39
C GLN A 175 -4.37 0.13 -22.02
N PRO A 176 -4.41 -0.80 -23.00
CA PRO A 176 -4.28 -2.22 -22.72
C PRO A 176 -3.04 -2.48 -21.85
N TYR A 177 -3.17 -3.40 -20.90
CA TYR A 177 -2.05 -3.78 -20.03
C TYR A 177 -0.85 -4.27 -20.86
N PRO A 178 0.40 -3.86 -20.56
CA PRO A 178 1.51 -4.09 -21.48
C PRO A 178 1.94 -5.56 -21.48
N ALA A 179 2.51 -6.02 -22.59
CA ALA A 179 3.00 -7.39 -22.73
C ALA A 179 4.11 -7.72 -21.72
N ILE A 180 4.31 -9.02 -21.45
CA ILE A 180 5.46 -9.48 -20.66
C ILE A 180 6.76 -8.98 -21.30
N GLY A 181 7.66 -8.44 -20.49
CA GLY A 181 8.94 -7.90 -20.96
C GLY A 181 8.84 -6.54 -21.66
N GLN A 182 7.65 -5.94 -21.76
CA GLN A 182 7.46 -4.62 -22.35
C GLN A 182 7.25 -3.56 -21.26
N ILE A 183 8.09 -2.52 -21.28
CA ILE A 183 7.90 -1.32 -20.48
C ILE A 183 6.80 -0.47 -21.13
N PRO A 184 5.71 -0.11 -20.42
CA PRO A 184 4.66 0.77 -20.94
C PRO A 184 5.17 2.20 -21.13
N ASN A 185 4.38 3.02 -21.81
CA ASN A 185 4.56 4.47 -21.72
C ASN A 185 4.23 4.93 -20.29
N ILE A 186 5.23 5.39 -19.54
CA ILE A 186 5.07 5.94 -18.20
C ILE A 186 5.09 7.46 -18.30
N GLU A 187 3.99 8.09 -17.93
CA GLU A 187 3.85 9.54 -17.99
C GLU A 187 4.66 10.20 -16.87
N ASN A 188 5.47 11.20 -17.20
CA ASN A 188 6.28 11.94 -16.22
C ASN A 188 5.58 13.22 -15.71
N ILE A 189 4.26 13.31 -15.87
CA ILE A 189 3.42 14.42 -15.45
C ILE A 189 2.29 13.92 -14.56
N GLY A 190 1.83 14.73 -13.60
CA GLY A 190 0.73 14.39 -12.70
C GLY A 190 1.15 13.92 -11.31
N LEU A 191 2.46 13.85 -11.03
CA LEU A 191 3.02 13.56 -9.69
C LEU A 191 3.80 14.74 -9.12
N GLU A 192 3.57 15.96 -9.60
CA GLU A 192 4.22 17.19 -9.13
C GLU A 192 3.87 17.51 -7.68
N PHE A 193 2.71 17.03 -7.21
CA PHE A 193 2.24 17.21 -5.84
C PHE A 193 3.01 16.37 -4.81
N LEU A 194 3.74 15.32 -5.21
CA LEU A 194 4.47 14.50 -4.25
C LEU A 194 5.58 15.32 -3.60
N ASP A 195 5.78 15.17 -2.29
CA ASP A 195 6.85 15.85 -1.56
C ASP A 195 8.22 15.60 -2.21
N LYS A 196 9.13 16.57 -2.11
CA LYS A 196 10.46 16.48 -2.73
C LYS A 196 11.31 15.32 -2.21
N SER A 197 11.02 14.83 -0.99
CA SER A 197 11.68 13.63 -0.45
C SER A 197 11.34 12.36 -1.23
N ILE A 198 10.20 12.34 -1.94
CA ILE A 198 9.82 11.22 -2.81
C ILE A 198 10.63 11.34 -4.10
N GLU A 199 11.81 10.72 -4.12
CA GLU A 199 12.74 10.77 -5.24
C GLU A 199 12.33 9.84 -6.39
N ASN A 200 11.70 8.71 -6.07
CA ASN A 200 11.22 7.74 -7.05
C ASN A 200 9.77 7.35 -6.76
N ALA A 201 8.94 7.40 -7.79
CA ALA A 201 7.56 6.94 -7.74
C ALA A 201 7.16 6.31 -9.06
N CYS A 202 6.35 5.26 -8.98
CA CYS A 202 5.57 4.76 -10.11
C CYS A 202 4.18 4.39 -9.59
N ILE A 203 3.15 4.80 -10.34
CA ILE A 203 1.75 4.53 -10.03
C ILE A 203 1.10 3.95 -11.28
N SER A 204 0.41 2.82 -11.15
CA SER A 204 -0.40 2.20 -12.17
C SER A 204 -1.86 2.18 -11.72
N ILE A 205 -2.73 2.88 -12.44
CA ILE A 205 -4.16 3.00 -12.13
C ILE A 205 -4.92 2.13 -13.10
N GLY A 206 -5.79 1.26 -12.57
CA GLY A 206 -6.54 0.28 -13.33
C GLY A 206 -7.94 0.78 -13.69
N SER A 207 -8.39 0.49 -14.91
CA SER A 207 -9.79 0.59 -15.29
C SER A 207 -10.27 -0.63 -16.05
N VAL A 208 -11.49 -1.09 -15.72
CA VAL A 208 -12.09 -2.25 -16.35
C VAL A 208 -12.93 -1.83 -17.56
N VAL A 209 -12.62 -2.37 -18.73
CA VAL A 209 -13.42 -2.21 -19.96
C VAL A 209 -13.55 -3.57 -20.63
N ASN A 210 -14.77 -3.96 -20.97
CA ASN A 210 -15.08 -5.24 -21.63
C ASN A 210 -14.46 -6.46 -20.90
N GLY A 211 -14.51 -6.46 -19.57
CA GLY A 211 -13.99 -7.55 -18.74
C GLY A 211 -12.46 -7.63 -18.65
N GLN A 212 -11.74 -6.61 -19.14
CA GLN A 212 -10.27 -6.55 -19.08
C GLN A 212 -9.78 -5.33 -18.32
N MET A 213 -8.68 -5.49 -17.59
CA MET A 213 -8.00 -4.38 -16.93
C MET A 213 -7.13 -3.63 -17.95
N LEU A 214 -7.50 -2.38 -18.23
CA LEU A 214 -6.64 -1.38 -18.83
C LEU A 214 -5.94 -0.60 -17.72
N CYS A 215 -4.87 0.11 -18.07
CA CYS A 215 -4.06 0.83 -17.12
C CYS A 215 -3.52 2.15 -17.67
N ARG A 216 -3.30 3.09 -16.76
CA ARG A 216 -2.48 4.28 -16.96
C ARG A 216 -1.25 4.19 -16.06
N TRP A 217 -0.09 4.61 -16.56
CA TRP A 217 1.17 4.57 -15.81
C TRP A 217 1.71 5.98 -15.67
N ILE A 218 2.05 6.36 -14.45
CA ILE A 218 2.55 7.69 -14.11
C ILE A 218 3.77 7.52 -13.21
N GLY A 219 4.80 8.35 -13.36
CA GLY A 219 6.06 8.16 -12.66
C GLY A 219 6.84 9.44 -12.39
N ARG A 220 7.65 9.37 -11.34
CA ARG A 220 8.73 10.31 -11.01
C ARG A 220 10.00 9.49 -10.92
N ASN A 221 10.95 9.70 -11.82
CA ASN A 221 12.13 8.84 -11.95
C ASN A 221 11.80 7.33 -11.91
N PRO A 222 10.77 6.86 -12.64
CA PRO A 222 10.17 5.55 -12.41
C PRO A 222 11.08 4.38 -12.77
N LEU A 223 12.00 4.59 -13.72
CA LEU A 223 12.92 3.58 -14.26
C LEU A 223 14.35 3.66 -13.67
N SER A 224 14.56 4.53 -12.68
CA SER A 224 15.86 4.65 -12.02
C SER A 224 16.12 3.42 -11.14
N ASN A 225 17.20 2.68 -11.43
CA ASN A 225 17.56 1.49 -10.65
C ASN A 225 18.30 1.90 -9.37
N VAL A 226 17.63 1.73 -8.23
CA VAL A 226 18.11 2.13 -6.91
C VAL A 226 17.75 1.06 -5.87
N GLN A 227 18.23 1.23 -4.64
CA GLN A 227 17.89 0.32 -3.55
C GLN A 227 16.44 0.53 -3.11
N PHE A 228 15.64 -0.53 -3.21
CA PHE A 228 14.28 -0.60 -2.68
C PHE A 228 14.16 -1.45 -1.40
N TRP A 229 15.29 -1.75 -0.75
CA TRP A 229 15.36 -2.44 0.54
C TRP A 229 14.44 -3.68 0.59
N SER A 230 13.75 -3.88 1.72
CA SER A 230 12.84 -4.98 1.97
C SER A 230 11.60 -4.99 1.07
N SER A 231 11.27 -3.90 0.35
CA SER A 231 10.15 -3.90 -0.61
C SER A 231 10.36 -4.94 -1.72
N THR A 232 11.62 -5.29 -2.00
CA THR A 232 12.01 -6.28 -3.03
C THR A 232 11.88 -7.74 -2.59
N LYS A 233 11.60 -8.01 -1.30
CA LYS A 233 11.56 -9.39 -0.75
C LYS A 233 10.38 -10.23 -1.23
N ILE A 234 9.36 -9.59 -1.82
CA ILE A 234 8.27 -10.30 -2.49
C ILE A 234 8.73 -11.02 -3.77
N LEU A 235 9.83 -10.57 -4.38
CA LEU A 235 10.33 -11.09 -5.66
C LEU A 235 10.83 -12.54 -5.55
N PRO A 236 11.70 -12.92 -4.60
CA PRO A 236 12.10 -14.33 -4.45
C PRO A 236 10.92 -15.24 -4.07
N LEU A 237 9.94 -14.76 -3.28
CA LEU A 237 8.71 -15.52 -3.01
C LEU A 237 7.91 -15.78 -4.28
N LEU A 238 7.70 -14.73 -5.10
CA LEU A 238 7.01 -14.85 -6.37
C LEU A 238 7.76 -15.76 -7.36
N TYR A 239 9.09 -15.67 -7.41
CA TYR A 239 9.90 -16.58 -8.21
C TYR A 239 9.64 -18.03 -7.78
N THR A 240 9.73 -18.35 -6.49
CA THR A 240 9.47 -19.69 -5.97
C THR A 240 8.07 -20.18 -6.32
N ILE A 241 7.05 -19.31 -6.25
CA ILE A 241 5.67 -19.61 -6.70
C ILE A 241 5.68 -20.04 -8.17
N THR A 242 6.24 -19.23 -9.05
CA THR A 242 6.23 -19.51 -10.51
C THR A 242 7.05 -20.74 -10.88
N ALA A 243 8.17 -20.99 -10.20
CA ALA A 243 8.99 -22.16 -10.38
C ALA A 243 8.26 -23.43 -9.91
N ALA A 244 7.62 -23.38 -8.74
CA ALA A 244 6.84 -24.49 -8.19
C ALA A 244 5.67 -24.83 -9.11
N ASN A 245 4.90 -23.83 -9.54
CA ASN A 245 3.77 -24.04 -10.44
C ASN A 245 4.18 -24.55 -11.84
N ARG A 246 5.41 -24.27 -12.28
CA ARG A 246 5.95 -24.86 -13.51
C ARG A 246 6.27 -26.35 -13.33
N ALA A 247 6.77 -26.74 -12.16
CA ALA A 247 7.09 -28.12 -11.84
C ALA A 247 5.83 -28.95 -11.53
N ASP A 248 4.87 -28.36 -10.83
CA ASP A 248 3.58 -28.94 -10.48
C ASP A 248 2.51 -27.83 -10.43
N PHE A 249 1.68 -27.77 -11.47
CA PHE A 249 0.69 -26.70 -11.63
C PHE A 249 -0.57 -26.89 -10.77
N ILE A 250 -0.79 -28.09 -10.25
CA ILE A 250 -1.99 -28.43 -9.46
C ILE A 250 -1.73 -28.15 -7.98
N GLN A 251 -0.52 -28.47 -7.49
CA GLN A 251 -0.17 -28.36 -6.08
C GLN A 251 -0.24 -26.90 -5.57
N PRO A 252 -1.14 -26.59 -4.61
CA PRO A 252 -1.14 -25.30 -3.94
C PRO A 252 0.13 -25.14 -3.11
N ILE A 253 0.84 -24.03 -3.29
CA ILE A 253 2.13 -23.81 -2.64
C ILE A 253 2.02 -23.55 -1.13
N ALA A 254 0.87 -23.06 -0.65
CA ALA A 254 0.70 -22.58 0.73
C ALA A 254 1.22 -23.57 1.78
N ASN A 255 0.86 -24.84 1.61
CA ASN A 255 1.17 -25.93 2.53
C ASN A 255 2.44 -26.72 2.15
N CYS A 256 3.12 -26.34 1.07
CA CYS A 256 4.39 -26.96 0.72
C CYS A 256 5.44 -26.65 1.79
N LEU A 257 6.24 -27.65 2.12
CA LEU A 257 7.28 -27.56 3.15
C LEU A 257 8.58 -27.07 2.52
N VAL A 258 9.13 -26.01 3.12
CA VAL A 258 10.46 -25.46 2.85
C VAL A 258 11.40 -25.96 3.93
N SER A 259 12.53 -26.54 3.54
CA SER A 259 13.57 -27.01 4.46
C SER A 259 14.96 -26.69 3.94
N GLY A 260 15.87 -26.34 4.83
CA GLY A 260 17.30 -26.18 4.54
C GLY A 260 18.12 -27.44 4.76
N SER A 261 19.23 -27.56 4.04
CA SER A 261 20.24 -28.60 4.30
C SER A 261 20.97 -28.44 5.64
N ASN A 262 20.89 -27.25 6.23
CA ASN A 262 21.45 -26.87 7.53
C ASN A 262 20.45 -27.02 8.69
N GLU A 263 19.22 -27.48 8.43
CA GLU A 263 18.17 -27.66 9.44
C GLU A 263 17.92 -29.15 9.71
N SER A 264 17.70 -29.51 10.98
CA SER A 264 17.45 -30.89 11.42
C SER A 264 15.95 -31.22 11.63
N GLY A 265 15.03 -30.36 11.15
CA GLY A 265 13.58 -30.46 11.37
C GLY A 265 12.74 -30.76 10.12
N SER A 266 11.42 -30.89 10.30
CA SER A 266 10.43 -31.26 9.26
C SER A 266 10.10 -30.15 8.24
N GLY A 267 10.89 -29.08 8.18
CA GLY A 267 10.59 -27.89 7.37
C GLY A 267 9.41 -27.07 7.90
N ARG A 268 9.18 -25.90 7.30
CA ARG A 268 8.07 -24.98 7.60
C ARG A 268 7.25 -24.73 6.35
N THR A 269 5.97 -24.37 6.51
CA THR A 269 5.12 -24.13 5.34
C THR A 269 5.56 -22.86 4.60
N PHE A 270 5.40 -22.85 3.27
CA PHE A 270 5.68 -21.66 2.45
C PHE A 270 4.91 -20.44 2.95
N LEU A 271 3.62 -20.61 3.27
CA LEU A 271 2.76 -19.52 3.72
C LEU A 271 3.26 -18.90 5.02
N GLU A 272 3.60 -19.71 6.03
CA GLU A 272 4.14 -19.23 7.31
C GLU A 272 5.40 -18.36 7.09
N LEU A 273 6.33 -18.84 6.26
CA LEU A 273 7.57 -18.12 5.98
C LEU A 273 7.33 -16.82 5.19
N ALA A 274 6.39 -16.85 4.23
CA ALA A 274 6.00 -15.67 3.47
C ALA A 274 5.33 -14.61 4.36
N GLU A 275 4.44 -15.03 5.27
CA GLU A 275 3.79 -14.16 6.25
C GLU A 275 4.85 -13.49 7.15
N ARG A 276 5.80 -14.25 7.71
CA ARG A 276 6.90 -13.70 8.53
C ARG A 276 7.80 -12.71 7.79
N ILE A 277 8.08 -12.95 6.51
CA ILE A 277 8.85 -12.00 5.68
C ILE A 277 8.13 -10.65 5.59
N CYS A 278 6.79 -10.66 5.50
CA CYS A 278 5.98 -9.45 5.35
C CYS A 278 5.68 -8.78 6.70
N SER A 279 5.29 -9.54 7.71
CA SER A 279 4.87 -9.05 9.04
C SER A 279 6.05 -8.67 9.95
N TYR A 280 7.29 -9.03 9.58
CA TYR A 280 8.48 -8.87 10.41
C TYR A 280 8.35 -9.57 11.78
N GLU A 281 7.63 -10.68 11.84
CA GLU A 281 7.58 -11.54 13.02
C GLU A 281 8.83 -12.41 13.11
N GLU A 282 9.80 -11.92 13.87
CA GLU A 282 11.11 -12.55 14.03
C GLU A 282 11.18 -13.50 15.23
N GLU A 283 11.90 -14.61 15.06
CA GLU A 283 12.14 -15.60 16.10
C GLU A 283 13.58 -16.12 16.04
N GLY A 284 14.42 -15.72 17.00
CA GLY A 284 15.83 -16.09 17.02
C GLY A 284 16.57 -15.56 15.79
N SER A 285 17.13 -16.47 14.97
CA SER A 285 17.81 -16.14 13.71
C SER A 285 16.88 -16.03 12.50
N MET A 286 15.57 -16.27 12.68
CA MET A 286 14.58 -16.18 11.62
C MET A 286 14.12 -14.73 11.43
N THR A 287 14.92 -13.95 10.71
CA THR A 287 14.58 -12.57 10.34
C THR A 287 13.95 -12.53 8.94
N SER A 288 13.26 -11.42 8.63
CA SER A 288 12.75 -11.18 7.27
C SER A 288 13.88 -11.18 6.22
N ASN A 289 15.07 -10.67 6.57
CA ASN A 289 16.25 -10.67 5.70
C ASN A 289 16.79 -12.08 5.45
N ALA A 290 17.01 -12.86 6.51
CA ALA A 290 17.57 -14.20 6.43
C ALA A 290 16.64 -15.17 5.69
N LEU A 291 15.33 -15.09 5.92
CA LEU A 291 14.33 -15.86 5.18
C LEU A 291 14.35 -15.50 3.69
N SER A 292 14.34 -14.21 3.36
CA SER A 292 14.35 -13.75 1.96
C SER A 292 15.64 -14.13 1.23
N ALA A 293 16.78 -14.08 1.93
CA ALA A 293 18.05 -14.57 1.41
C ALA A 293 18.01 -16.10 1.16
N GLY A 294 17.33 -16.86 2.02
CA GLY A 294 17.05 -18.27 1.80
C GLY A 294 16.21 -18.52 0.55
N PHE A 295 15.09 -17.80 0.38
CA PHE A 295 14.24 -17.97 -0.82
C PHE A 295 14.95 -17.60 -2.12
N LYS A 296 15.87 -16.64 -2.09
CA LYS A 296 16.72 -16.35 -3.27
C LYS A 296 17.49 -17.58 -3.75
N GLN A 297 17.84 -18.52 -2.85
CA GLN A 297 18.54 -19.75 -3.22
C GLN A 297 17.68 -20.78 -3.95
N PHE A 298 16.39 -20.55 -4.22
CA PHE A 298 15.66 -21.35 -5.22
C PHE A 298 16.11 -21.07 -6.67
N ALA A 299 17.03 -20.13 -6.87
CA ALA A 299 17.66 -19.80 -8.13
C ALA A 299 19.13 -19.42 -7.94
N THR A 300 19.91 -19.51 -9.02
CA THR A 300 21.18 -18.79 -9.10
C THR A 300 20.92 -17.28 -9.17
N PRO A 301 21.86 -16.42 -8.75
CA PRO A 301 21.72 -14.96 -8.85
C PRO A 301 21.36 -14.50 -10.26
N SER A 302 22.07 -15.00 -11.27
CA SER A 302 21.82 -14.66 -12.67
C SER A 302 20.46 -15.14 -13.16
N ALA A 303 20.00 -16.33 -12.74
CA ALA A 303 18.68 -16.83 -13.15
C ALA A 303 17.53 -16.00 -12.56
N LEU A 304 17.65 -15.59 -11.29
CA LEU A 304 16.64 -14.76 -10.63
C LEU A 304 16.58 -13.34 -11.24
N GLU A 305 17.74 -12.76 -11.53
CA GLU A 305 17.83 -11.45 -12.20
C GLU A 305 17.24 -11.51 -13.62
N ASN A 306 17.68 -12.45 -14.45
CA ASN A 306 17.16 -12.65 -15.81
C ASN A 306 15.65 -12.93 -15.81
N TRP A 307 15.12 -13.59 -14.78
CA TRP A 307 13.68 -13.79 -14.63
C TRP A 307 12.96 -12.46 -14.41
N LEU A 308 13.49 -11.60 -13.53
CA LEU A 308 12.91 -10.28 -13.25
C LEU A 308 12.94 -9.39 -14.51
N GLU A 309 14.08 -9.32 -15.20
CA GLU A 309 14.24 -8.59 -16.46
C GLU A 309 13.21 -9.04 -17.51
N LYS A 310 12.96 -10.35 -17.60
CA LYS A 310 11.98 -10.90 -18.55
C LYS A 310 10.54 -10.53 -18.23
N ILE A 311 10.15 -10.47 -16.95
CA ILE A 311 8.76 -10.16 -16.59
C ILE A 311 8.46 -8.66 -16.60
N THR A 312 9.46 -7.81 -16.29
CA THR A 312 9.28 -6.34 -16.26
C THR A 312 9.71 -5.65 -17.54
N GLY A 313 10.69 -6.20 -18.27
CA GLY A 313 11.30 -5.59 -19.44
C GLY A 313 12.52 -4.72 -19.15
N ASN A 314 12.80 -4.42 -17.88
CA ASN A 314 13.95 -3.59 -17.51
C ASN A 314 15.25 -4.41 -17.53
N GLN A 315 16.01 -4.29 -18.63
CA GLN A 315 17.27 -5.04 -18.84
C GLN A 315 18.49 -4.45 -18.10
N ASN A 316 18.32 -3.37 -17.33
CA ASN A 316 19.43 -2.65 -16.72
C ASN A 316 19.47 -2.80 -15.19
N LEU A 317 18.59 -3.64 -14.63
CA LEU A 317 18.50 -3.85 -13.18
C LEU A 317 19.62 -4.74 -12.66
N ALA A 318 19.84 -4.72 -11.35
CA ALA A 318 20.72 -5.65 -10.65
C ALA A 318 19.98 -6.27 -9.47
N PHE A 319 19.87 -7.60 -9.38
CA PHE A 319 19.09 -8.26 -8.33
C PHE A 319 19.77 -9.50 -7.73
N ARG A 320 21.02 -9.33 -7.31
CA ARG A 320 21.90 -10.43 -6.88
C ARG A 320 22.22 -10.40 -5.38
N GLY A 321 21.86 -9.34 -4.67
CA GLY A 321 22.19 -9.14 -3.24
C GLY A 321 21.37 -9.99 -2.26
N ARG A 322 21.91 -10.17 -1.04
CA ARG A 322 21.35 -11.05 0.02
C ARG A 322 20.70 -10.33 1.22
N TYR A 323 20.32 -9.06 1.07
CA TYR A 323 19.70 -8.27 2.14
C TYR A 323 20.54 -8.14 3.41
N GLY A 324 21.88 -8.17 3.29
CA GLY A 324 22.80 -7.96 4.42
C GLY A 324 23.00 -9.15 5.35
N GLU A 325 22.20 -10.23 5.25
CA GLU A 325 22.25 -11.36 6.17
C GLU A 325 22.59 -12.69 5.49
N LYS A 326 22.98 -13.68 6.30
CA LYS A 326 23.11 -15.07 5.83
C LYS A 326 21.70 -15.66 5.67
N PRO A 327 21.49 -16.57 4.71
CA PRO A 327 20.21 -17.25 4.56
C PRO A 327 19.89 -18.08 5.82
N TYR A 328 18.62 -18.10 6.22
CA TYR A 328 18.16 -18.90 7.35
C TYR A 328 18.27 -20.41 7.03
N PHE A 329 17.82 -20.80 5.84
CA PHE A 329 18.02 -22.13 5.26
C PHE A 329 18.96 -22.08 4.06
N GLU A 330 19.91 -23.01 3.98
CA GLU A 330 20.85 -23.15 2.86
C GLU A 330 20.46 -24.31 1.94
N LYS A 331 20.59 -24.10 0.62
CA LYS A 331 20.21 -25.06 -0.43
C LYS A 331 18.80 -25.61 -0.17
N PRO A 332 17.77 -24.73 -0.17
CA PRO A 332 16.44 -25.12 0.25
C PRO A 332 15.85 -26.21 -0.63
N THR A 333 14.93 -26.99 -0.08
CA THR A 333 14.03 -27.82 -0.89
C THR A 333 12.60 -27.40 -0.64
N LEU A 334 11.79 -27.43 -1.70
CA LEU A 334 10.33 -27.28 -1.59
C LEU A 334 9.72 -28.65 -1.84
N SER A 335 8.90 -29.13 -0.92
CA SER A 335 8.19 -30.41 -1.05
C SER A 335 6.70 -30.23 -0.83
N SER A 336 5.90 -31.05 -1.50
CA SER A 336 4.46 -31.16 -1.22
C SER A 336 4.23 -31.64 0.23
N PRO A 337 3.02 -31.47 0.78
CA PRO A 337 2.67 -32.00 2.10
C PRO A 337 2.87 -33.52 2.24
N THR A 338 2.86 -34.27 1.14
CA THR A 338 3.09 -35.73 1.12
C THR A 338 4.57 -36.10 1.01
N GLY A 339 5.48 -35.12 1.00
CA GLY A 339 6.93 -35.33 0.93
C GLY A 339 7.52 -35.41 -0.49
N THR A 340 6.70 -35.33 -1.54
CA THR A 340 7.19 -35.28 -2.92
C THR A 340 7.95 -33.98 -3.14
N LYS A 341 9.22 -34.07 -3.54
CA LYS A 341 10.07 -32.90 -3.81
C LYS A 341 9.65 -32.21 -5.11
N ILE A 342 9.40 -30.91 -5.04
CA ILE A 342 8.95 -30.05 -6.15
C ILE A 342 10.13 -29.23 -6.69
N LEU A 343 10.86 -28.55 -5.79
CA LEU A 343 12.03 -27.73 -6.15
C LEU A 343 13.23 -28.12 -5.31
N THR A 344 14.41 -27.96 -5.89
CA THR A 344 15.70 -27.99 -5.20
C THR A 344 16.41 -26.68 -5.45
N GLY A 345 16.92 -26.07 -4.39
CA GLY A 345 17.67 -24.85 -4.44
C GLY A 345 19.13 -25.05 -4.82
N GLU A 346 19.76 -23.93 -5.09
CA GLU A 346 21.13 -23.80 -5.57
C GLU A 346 22.10 -23.54 -4.43
N ARG A 347 23.38 -23.85 -4.66
CA ARG A 347 24.47 -23.54 -3.71
C ARG A 347 25.10 -22.18 -3.93
N GLU A 348 24.82 -21.55 -5.07
CA GLU A 348 25.46 -20.28 -5.43
C GLU A 348 25.04 -19.17 -4.46
N ALA A 349 26.04 -18.51 -3.86
CA ALA A 349 25.78 -17.45 -2.90
C ALA A 349 25.37 -16.16 -3.62
N HIS A 350 24.22 -15.62 -3.24
CA HIS A 350 23.77 -14.28 -3.66
C HIS A 350 24.69 -13.20 -3.08
N ARG A 351 25.31 -12.41 -3.95
CA ARG A 351 26.25 -11.32 -3.65
C ARG A 351 25.98 -10.13 -4.58
N GLY A 352 26.31 -8.92 -4.12
CA GLY A 352 26.10 -7.69 -4.88
C GLY A 352 24.85 -6.93 -4.43
N ASP A 353 24.30 -6.14 -5.34
CA ASP A 353 23.21 -5.21 -5.05
C ASP A 353 21.83 -5.72 -5.47
N ASN A 354 20.81 -4.99 -5.00
CA ASN A 354 19.41 -5.13 -5.40
C ASN A 354 18.91 -3.77 -5.93
N LEU A 355 19.50 -3.32 -7.04
CA LEU A 355 19.15 -2.08 -7.73
C LEU A 355 18.03 -2.35 -8.75
N ILE A 356 16.81 -2.00 -8.39
CA ILE A 356 15.64 -2.12 -9.27
C ILE A 356 14.89 -0.78 -9.29
N SER A 357 13.92 -0.65 -10.17
CA SER A 357 13.16 0.60 -10.32
C SER A 357 11.81 0.57 -9.60
N ALA A 358 11.22 1.76 -9.37
CA ALA A 358 9.85 1.85 -8.85
C ALA A 358 8.86 1.20 -9.82
N TYR A 359 9.12 1.31 -11.11
CA TYR A 359 8.37 0.63 -12.16
C TYR A 359 8.40 -0.89 -11.99
N ASP A 360 9.56 -1.51 -11.73
CA ASP A 360 9.66 -2.98 -11.64
C ASP A 360 8.75 -3.54 -10.54
N LEU A 361 8.74 -2.91 -9.36
CA LEU A 361 7.88 -3.32 -8.25
C LEU A 361 6.40 -3.03 -8.51
N THR A 362 6.07 -1.87 -9.09
CA THR A 362 4.68 -1.53 -9.47
C THR A 362 4.15 -2.50 -10.55
N ARG A 363 5.02 -2.88 -11.50
CA ARG A 363 4.75 -3.85 -12.55
C ARG A 363 4.47 -5.22 -11.96
N VAL A 364 5.36 -5.74 -11.11
CA VAL A 364 5.17 -7.04 -10.46
C VAL A 364 3.90 -7.06 -9.62
N LEU A 365 3.66 -6.00 -8.84
CA LEU A 365 2.50 -5.93 -7.97
C LEU A 365 1.18 -5.89 -8.75
N SER A 366 1.11 -5.08 -9.81
CA SER A 366 -0.07 -5.03 -10.68
C SER A 366 -0.33 -6.37 -11.40
N GLN A 367 0.72 -7.12 -11.75
CA GLN A 367 0.56 -8.47 -12.31
C GLN A 367 0.02 -9.47 -11.29
N ILE A 368 0.35 -9.32 -10.01
CA ILE A 368 -0.22 -10.13 -8.92
C ILE A 368 -1.69 -9.74 -8.70
N ALA A 369 -1.95 -8.45 -8.49
CA ALA A 369 -3.27 -7.92 -8.14
C ALA A 369 -4.30 -8.12 -9.27
N TRP A 370 -3.89 -7.88 -10.52
CA TRP A 370 -4.78 -7.95 -11.68
C TRP A 370 -4.62 -9.24 -12.48
N HIS A 371 -3.98 -10.27 -11.91
CA HIS A 371 -3.65 -11.53 -12.60
C HIS A 371 -4.85 -12.12 -13.36
N ARG A 372 -6.04 -12.11 -12.74
CA ARG A 372 -7.28 -12.68 -13.32
C ARG A 372 -7.88 -11.81 -14.43
N HIS A 373 -7.52 -10.53 -14.46
CA HIS A 373 -8.16 -9.48 -15.25
C HIS A 373 -7.34 -9.02 -16.46
N ILE A 374 -6.07 -9.42 -16.50
CA ILE A 374 -5.21 -9.23 -17.66
C ILE A 374 -5.19 -10.49 -18.54
N PRO A 375 -5.06 -10.34 -19.88
CA PRO A 375 -4.92 -11.45 -20.81
C PRO A 375 -3.81 -12.45 -20.43
N PRO A 376 -3.97 -13.76 -20.70
CA PRO A 376 -2.97 -14.78 -20.36
C PRO A 376 -1.54 -14.48 -20.86
N ALA A 377 -1.39 -13.89 -22.05
CA ALA A 377 -0.09 -13.52 -22.63
C ALA A 377 0.64 -12.39 -21.86
N GLN A 378 -0.07 -11.70 -20.96
CA GLN A 378 0.46 -10.57 -20.17
C GLN A 378 0.65 -10.94 -18.69
N ARG A 379 0.22 -12.15 -18.29
CA ARG A 379 0.37 -12.67 -16.93
C ARG A 379 1.80 -13.16 -16.68
N ILE A 380 2.21 -13.14 -15.41
CA ILE A 380 3.47 -13.75 -14.98
C ILE A 380 3.47 -15.23 -15.43
N PRO A 381 4.47 -15.69 -16.20
CA PRO A 381 4.51 -17.05 -16.71
C PRO A 381 4.45 -18.09 -15.60
N ALA A 382 3.65 -19.14 -15.81
CA ALA A 382 3.40 -20.25 -14.88
C ALA A 382 2.72 -19.89 -13.54
N ALA A 383 2.52 -18.62 -13.21
CA ALA A 383 1.82 -18.26 -11.98
C ALA A 383 0.38 -18.80 -11.98
N GLN A 384 0.00 -19.52 -10.92
CA GLN A 384 -1.37 -20.00 -10.71
C GLN A 384 -2.05 -19.20 -9.62
N TRP A 385 -3.34 -18.92 -9.81
CA TRP A 385 -4.12 -18.11 -8.87
C TRP A 385 -4.11 -18.70 -7.45
N HIS A 386 -4.31 -20.02 -7.32
CA HIS A 386 -4.29 -20.74 -6.04
C HIS A 386 -2.98 -20.61 -5.26
N SER A 387 -1.88 -20.26 -5.93
CA SER A 387 -0.57 -20.06 -5.30
C SER A 387 -0.28 -18.58 -5.06
N LEU A 388 -0.75 -17.69 -5.94
CA LEU A 388 -0.70 -16.24 -5.74
C LEU A 388 -1.51 -15.79 -4.52
N THR A 389 -2.61 -16.48 -4.18
CA THR A 389 -3.38 -16.20 -2.96
C THR A 389 -2.52 -16.28 -1.69
N SER A 390 -1.52 -17.17 -1.63
CA SER A 390 -0.56 -17.23 -0.52
C SER A 390 0.25 -15.94 -0.37
N LEU A 391 0.72 -15.38 -1.48
CA LEU A 391 1.49 -14.13 -1.48
C LEU A 391 0.59 -12.93 -1.16
N ILE A 392 -0.63 -12.89 -1.71
CA ILE A 392 -1.63 -11.86 -1.40
C ILE A 392 -1.92 -11.84 0.11
N ARG A 393 -2.15 -13.02 0.71
CA ARG A 393 -2.37 -13.18 2.14
C ARG A 393 -1.17 -12.69 2.96
N ALA A 394 0.04 -13.09 2.60
CA ALA A 394 1.26 -12.66 3.27
C ALA A 394 1.46 -11.14 3.20
N MET A 395 1.32 -10.54 2.02
CA MET A 395 1.46 -9.09 1.83
C MET A 395 0.36 -8.28 2.52
N GLY A 396 -0.81 -8.87 2.77
CA GLY A 396 -1.86 -8.25 3.59
C GLY A 396 -1.43 -8.00 5.04
N GLN A 397 -0.48 -8.81 5.55
CA GLN A 397 0.02 -8.73 6.93
C GLN A 397 1.24 -7.80 7.11
N ASP A 398 1.71 -7.11 6.07
CA ASP A 398 2.84 -6.19 6.17
C ASP A 398 2.60 -5.11 7.25
N THR A 399 3.68 -4.61 7.85
CA THR A 399 3.55 -3.74 9.02
C THR A 399 3.12 -2.31 8.69
N ALA A 400 3.44 -1.82 7.48
CA ALA A 400 3.16 -0.44 7.09
C ALA A 400 1.66 -0.23 6.89
N ARG A 401 1.05 0.65 7.68
CA ARG A 401 -0.40 0.93 7.67
C ARG A 401 -0.75 2.30 7.10
N TYR A 402 0.02 2.79 6.13
CA TYR A 402 -0.22 4.09 5.50
C TYR A 402 -1.60 4.22 4.87
N VAL A 403 -2.16 3.13 4.33
CA VAL A 403 -3.48 3.16 3.69
C VAL A 403 -4.60 3.18 4.73
N ASP A 404 -4.51 2.42 5.81
CA ASP A 404 -5.45 2.49 6.94
C ASP A 404 -5.52 3.93 7.48
N VAL A 405 -4.35 4.52 7.65
CA VAL A 405 -4.16 5.88 8.11
C VAL A 405 -4.73 6.90 7.11
N ALA A 406 -4.52 6.70 5.81
CA ALA A 406 -5.10 7.52 4.76
C ALA A 406 -6.63 7.45 4.74
N ILE A 407 -7.21 6.25 4.82
CA ILE A 407 -8.66 6.03 4.87
C ILE A 407 -9.27 6.80 6.04
N ALA A 408 -8.68 6.65 7.24
CA ALA A 408 -9.14 7.36 8.44
C ALA A 408 -8.98 8.88 8.29
N ALA A 409 -7.81 9.35 7.83
CA ALA A 409 -7.52 10.78 7.72
C ALA A 409 -8.39 11.51 6.68
N LEU A 410 -8.88 10.79 5.67
CA LEU A 410 -9.77 11.30 4.61
C LEU A 410 -11.26 11.13 4.92
N GLY A 411 -11.63 10.52 6.06
CA GLY A 411 -13.03 10.28 6.41
C GLY A 411 -13.72 9.22 5.53
N LEU A 412 -12.96 8.34 4.90
CA LEU A 412 -13.46 7.32 3.97
C LEU A 412 -14.05 6.03 4.58
N PRO A 413 -13.96 5.68 5.88
CA PRO A 413 -14.42 4.37 6.37
C PRO A 413 -15.86 3.98 6.01
N TYR A 414 -16.77 4.95 5.92
CA TYR A 414 -18.19 4.72 5.63
C TYR A 414 -18.52 4.63 4.13
N PHE A 415 -17.56 5.00 3.27
CA PHE A 415 -17.79 5.11 1.84
C PHE A 415 -16.89 4.24 0.98
N ILE A 416 -16.11 3.38 1.62
CA ILE A 416 -15.40 2.30 0.94
C ILE A 416 -16.09 0.97 1.27
N SER A 417 -16.23 0.11 0.29
CA SER A 417 -16.53 -1.30 0.53
C SER A 417 -15.57 -2.21 -0.20
N ASP A 418 -15.48 -3.45 0.28
CA ASP A 418 -14.59 -4.48 -0.25
C ASP A 418 -13.12 -4.04 -0.38
N PRO A 419 -12.53 -3.46 0.68
CA PRO A 419 -11.15 -3.00 0.61
C PRO A 419 -10.20 -4.19 0.46
N VAL A 420 -9.14 -3.96 -0.30
CA VAL A 420 -7.95 -4.79 -0.41
C VAL A 420 -6.74 -3.89 -0.30
N VAL A 421 -5.86 -4.21 0.64
CA VAL A 421 -4.56 -3.55 0.80
C VAL A 421 -3.51 -4.64 0.97
N ILE A 422 -2.68 -4.82 -0.06
CA ILE A 422 -1.48 -5.63 0.03
C ILE A 422 -0.27 -4.73 -0.14
N SER A 423 0.74 -4.89 0.72
CA SER A 423 1.93 -4.05 0.67
C SER A 423 3.19 -4.80 1.00
N LYS A 424 4.31 -4.18 0.66
CA LYS A 424 5.62 -4.45 1.24
C LYS A 424 6.36 -3.15 1.42
N MET A 425 6.92 -2.98 2.61
CA MET A 425 7.74 -1.83 2.94
C MET A 425 9.22 -2.20 3.09
N GLY A 426 10.11 -1.20 2.99
CA GLY A 426 11.49 -1.28 3.45
C GLY A 426 11.98 0.05 3.99
N PHE A 427 12.69 0.03 5.12
CA PHE A 427 13.14 1.22 5.84
C PHE A 427 14.54 0.98 6.41
N GLY A 428 15.35 2.03 6.42
CA GLY A 428 16.64 2.00 7.11
C GLY A 428 17.54 3.18 6.79
N TYR A 429 18.55 3.36 7.64
CA TYR A 429 19.66 4.28 7.38
C TYR A 429 20.72 3.60 6.52
N SER A 430 21.17 4.26 5.46
CA SER A 430 22.30 3.79 4.67
C SER A 430 23.60 4.39 5.18
N ASP A 431 24.49 3.57 5.75
CA ASP A 431 25.83 4.01 6.14
C ASP A 431 26.68 4.47 4.95
N GLN A 432 26.47 3.89 3.77
CA GLN A 432 27.20 4.23 2.55
C GLN A 432 26.72 5.56 1.97
N ARG A 433 25.40 5.80 1.94
CA ARG A 433 24.80 7.01 1.35
C ARG A 433 24.57 8.13 2.37
N LYS A 434 24.77 7.84 3.66
CA LYS A 434 24.59 8.75 4.80
C LYS A 434 23.21 9.41 4.83
N GLN A 435 22.17 8.61 4.61
CA GLN A 435 20.79 9.09 4.53
C GLN A 435 19.80 7.99 4.96
N THR A 436 18.65 8.40 5.47
CA THR A 436 17.52 7.50 5.75
C THR A 436 16.64 7.35 4.52
N GLU A 437 16.22 6.12 4.25
CA GLU A 437 15.39 5.77 3.11
C GLU A 437 14.17 4.96 3.57
N LEU A 438 13.03 5.23 2.94
CA LEU A 438 11.79 4.52 3.18
C LEU A 438 11.15 4.20 1.85
N THR A 439 10.78 2.95 1.66
CA THR A 439 10.14 2.46 0.45
C THR A 439 8.82 1.79 0.79
N TYR A 440 7.84 2.02 -0.07
CA TYR A 440 6.49 1.50 0.10
C TYR A 440 5.95 1.04 -1.24
N THR A 441 5.67 -0.25 -1.36
CA THR A 441 5.03 -0.86 -2.53
C THR A 441 3.67 -1.37 -2.11
N ALA A 442 2.60 -0.93 -2.75
CA ALA A 442 1.24 -1.25 -2.32
C ALA A 442 0.23 -1.31 -3.48
N CYS A 443 -0.68 -2.27 -3.39
CA CYS A 443 -1.89 -2.33 -4.19
C CYS A 443 -3.06 -2.01 -3.28
N ILE A 444 -3.89 -1.07 -3.73
CA ILE A 444 -5.09 -0.63 -3.05
C ILE A 444 -6.25 -0.83 -4.02
N GLN A 445 -7.25 -1.60 -3.60
CA GLN A 445 -8.49 -1.76 -4.36
C GLN A 445 -9.69 -1.63 -3.42
N PHE A 446 -10.72 -0.91 -3.83
CA PHE A 446 -11.97 -0.80 -3.10
C PHE A 446 -13.08 -0.27 -4.01
N ILE A 447 -14.32 -0.45 -3.59
CA ILE A 447 -15.48 0.19 -4.18
C ILE A 447 -15.70 1.53 -3.46
N ASP A 448 -15.55 2.62 -4.20
CA ASP A 448 -15.84 3.98 -3.78
C ASP A 448 -17.35 4.25 -3.93
N ARG A 449 -18.04 4.46 -2.81
CA ARG A 449 -19.47 4.78 -2.74
C ARG A 449 -19.74 6.29 -2.70
N LEU A 450 -18.72 7.14 -2.66
CA LEU A 450 -18.88 8.60 -2.85
C LEU A 450 -18.99 8.99 -4.32
N ALA A 451 -18.53 8.12 -5.22
CA ALA A 451 -18.56 8.35 -6.66
C ALA A 451 -20.00 8.65 -7.15
N LEU A 452 -20.08 9.65 -8.02
CA LEU A 452 -21.31 10.09 -8.66
C LEU A 452 -21.20 9.88 -10.17
N SER A 453 -22.32 9.66 -10.83
CA SER A 453 -22.47 9.77 -12.28
C SER A 453 -22.52 11.25 -12.73
N ASP A 454 -22.48 11.47 -14.04
CA ASP A 454 -22.50 12.81 -14.65
C ASP A 454 -23.76 13.62 -14.32
N ASP A 455 -24.87 12.94 -14.03
CA ASP A 455 -26.14 13.53 -13.57
C ASP A 455 -26.20 13.73 -12.05
N GLY A 456 -25.13 13.42 -11.31
CA GLY A 456 -25.01 13.62 -9.88
C GLY A 456 -25.65 12.53 -9.02
N LEU A 457 -26.06 11.40 -9.60
CA LEU A 457 -26.60 10.27 -8.85
C LEU A 457 -25.48 9.36 -8.28
N PRO A 458 -25.70 8.69 -7.14
CA PRO A 458 -24.74 7.72 -6.61
C PRO A 458 -24.46 6.59 -7.61
N LEU A 459 -23.19 6.43 -7.97
CA LEU A 459 -22.74 5.37 -8.86
C LEU A 459 -21.41 4.81 -8.34
N PRO A 460 -21.45 3.74 -7.52
CA PRO A 460 -20.25 3.16 -6.93
C PRO A 460 -19.20 2.80 -7.98
N LYS A 461 -17.93 3.10 -7.68
CA LYS A 461 -16.83 2.95 -8.64
C LYS A 461 -15.71 2.10 -8.05
N LEU A 462 -15.26 1.09 -8.79
CA LEU A 462 -14.06 0.34 -8.46
C LEU A 462 -12.83 1.23 -8.65
N ARG A 463 -12.12 1.52 -7.56
CA ARG A 463 -10.80 2.14 -7.55
C ARG A 463 -9.77 1.02 -7.39
N SER A 464 -8.81 0.92 -8.31
CA SER A 464 -7.72 -0.05 -8.22
C SER A 464 -6.41 0.61 -8.63
N VAL A 465 -5.47 0.71 -7.70
CA VAL A 465 -4.19 1.42 -7.90
C VAL A 465 -3.05 0.59 -7.32
N ASN A 466 -1.96 0.49 -8.08
CA ASN A 466 -0.70 -0.07 -7.66
C ASN A 466 0.33 1.06 -7.61
N MET A 467 1.18 1.09 -6.60
CA MET A 467 2.24 2.08 -6.51
C MET A 467 3.48 1.54 -5.84
N THR A 468 4.61 2.13 -6.20
CA THR A 468 5.88 2.01 -5.48
C THR A 468 6.46 3.41 -5.29
N LEU A 469 6.78 3.74 -4.05
CA LEU A 469 7.33 5.01 -3.62
C LEU A 469 8.67 4.78 -2.92
N ARG A 470 9.63 5.67 -3.14
CA ARG A 470 10.87 5.78 -2.37
C ARG A 470 11.06 7.21 -1.89
N ALA A 471 11.07 7.35 -0.58
CA ALA A 471 11.42 8.57 0.12
C ALA A 471 12.89 8.53 0.56
N VAL A 472 13.54 9.70 0.58
CA VAL A 472 14.92 9.88 1.05
C VAL A 472 15.01 11.16 1.87
N LEU A 473 15.69 11.11 3.01
CA LEU A 473 16.06 12.29 3.80
C LEU A 473 17.54 12.23 4.20
N ASN A 474 18.21 13.38 4.12
CA ASN A 474 19.58 13.59 4.56
C ASN A 474 19.64 14.91 5.36
N LEU A 475 19.19 14.85 6.60
CA LEU A 475 19.20 15.94 7.57
C LEU A 475 20.43 15.88 8.49
N LYS A 476 21.29 14.85 8.32
CA LYS A 476 22.45 14.56 9.18
C LYS A 476 22.06 14.22 10.62
N ASP A 477 20.83 13.75 10.80
CA ASP A 477 20.26 13.30 12.07
C ASP A 477 19.32 12.13 11.76
N SER A 478 19.84 10.91 11.89
CA SER A 478 19.11 9.70 11.51
C SER A 478 17.84 9.49 12.33
N ALA A 479 17.81 9.92 13.60
CA ALA A 479 16.64 9.78 14.44
C ALA A 479 15.52 10.74 14.00
N ARG A 480 15.89 11.99 13.69
CA ARG A 480 14.94 12.97 13.13
C ARG A 480 14.47 12.56 11.73
N GLU A 481 15.39 12.11 10.88
CA GLU A 481 15.07 11.62 9.54
C GLU A 481 14.05 10.49 9.58
N ALA A 482 14.22 9.50 10.47
CA ALA A 482 13.32 8.38 10.64
C ALA A 482 11.87 8.79 10.95
N LEU A 483 11.69 9.77 11.84
CA LEU A 483 10.37 10.25 12.22
C LEU A 483 9.75 11.13 11.12
N GLU A 484 10.53 12.01 10.50
CA GLU A 484 10.04 12.88 9.43
C GLU A 484 9.67 12.09 8.17
N ILE A 485 10.48 11.10 7.78
CA ILE A 485 10.23 10.31 6.57
C ILE A 485 8.97 9.45 6.70
N ASP A 486 8.66 8.95 7.90
CA ASP A 486 7.43 8.21 8.18
C ASP A 486 6.18 9.09 7.97
N ALA A 487 6.19 10.30 8.54
CA ALA A 487 5.12 11.27 8.38
C ALA A 487 4.96 11.74 6.92
N ARG A 488 6.08 11.93 6.20
CA ARG A 488 6.06 12.27 4.76
C ARG A 488 5.47 11.15 3.92
N MET A 489 5.81 9.89 4.20
CA MET A 489 5.23 8.75 3.49
C MET A 489 3.72 8.64 3.76
N ALA A 490 3.28 8.78 5.03
CA ALA A 490 1.86 8.79 5.38
C ALA A 490 1.09 9.92 4.67
N ALA A 491 1.64 11.13 4.66
CA ALA A 491 1.06 12.27 3.94
C ALA A 491 0.98 12.00 2.43
N THR A 492 2.03 11.44 1.84
CA THR A 492 2.11 11.13 0.41
C THR A 492 1.06 10.10 0.00
N VAL A 493 0.96 8.98 0.73
CA VAL A 493 -0.03 7.93 0.47
C VAL A 493 -1.45 8.48 0.64
N THR A 494 -1.66 9.34 1.64
CA THR A 494 -2.95 10.00 1.87
C THR A 494 -3.33 10.92 0.72
N GLU A 495 -2.41 11.74 0.22
CA GLU A 495 -2.67 12.63 -0.90
C GLU A 495 -2.90 11.87 -2.21
N ILE A 496 -2.19 10.76 -2.45
CA ILE A 496 -2.46 9.87 -3.57
C ILE A 496 -3.90 9.34 -3.47
N LEU A 497 -4.28 8.77 -2.31
CA LEU A 497 -5.62 8.19 -2.13
C LEU A 497 -6.72 9.25 -2.27
N ARG A 498 -6.50 10.46 -1.73
CA ARG A 498 -7.41 11.61 -1.91
C ARG A 498 -7.63 11.88 -3.40
N ARG A 499 -6.56 12.02 -4.18
CA ARG A 499 -6.63 12.30 -5.62
C ARG A 499 -7.22 11.16 -6.45
N ILE A 500 -7.08 9.91 -6.02
CA ILE A 500 -7.77 8.77 -6.64
C ILE A 500 -9.29 8.90 -6.44
N VAL A 501 -9.74 9.24 -5.22
CA VAL A 501 -11.17 9.38 -4.89
C VAL A 501 -11.78 10.63 -5.51
N THR A 502 -11.05 11.75 -5.50
CA THR A 502 -11.50 13.01 -6.13
C THR A 502 -11.29 13.05 -7.64
N GLU A 503 -10.72 12.00 -8.22
CA GLU A 503 -10.45 11.86 -9.67
C GLU A 503 -9.48 12.92 -10.24
N GLU A 504 -8.67 13.53 -9.38
CA GLU A 504 -7.55 14.40 -9.76
C GLU A 504 -6.34 13.60 -10.25
N LEU A 505 -6.29 12.30 -9.96
CA LEU A 505 -5.25 11.36 -10.39
C LEU A 505 -5.93 10.06 -10.86
N ILE A 506 -6.15 9.90 -12.17
CA ILE A 506 -6.80 8.71 -12.75
C ILE A 506 -6.11 8.22 -14.01
#